data_AF-T1JGN1-F1
#
_entry.id   AF-T1JGN1-F1
#
_cell.length_a   1.000
_cell.length_b   1.000
_cell.length_c   1.000
_cell.angle_alpha   90.00
_cell.angle_beta   90.00
_cell.angle_gamma   90.00
#
_symmetry.space_group_name_H-M   'P 1'
#
loop_
_entity.id
_entity.type
_entity.pdbx_description
1 polymer ?
#
loop_
_entity_poly.entity_id
_entity_poly.type
_entity_poly.pdbx_seq_one_letter_code
_entity_poly.pdbx_strand_id
1 'polypeptide(L)'
;MASLVTEVLTSTGNLAKDDLSEKINKLMKHVDEVKNQVQDTLDSRYITFFPWLSETIELSSGICAATNEIDTLRKRLETQIKCELQISTSEIQGLSTNLIDVSISLQVVEKMVQIHQLLEKINSDLSNKEYLLAADSLEKIRRMLRDKVNPCEKQVKIFNALKTEYVIRREKLIYDLGDIWKQNIVWNLSKTNDDVQLKIRCPNRHEMESLIRAMQMLNYLDTKLKSFSSHLMSLCKILMNHSVKIETIDCFDVKVSDESYRVSPIEVFENLKRIFRFCRIPPSI
;
A
#
# COMPACT_ATOMS: atom_id res chain seq x y z
N MET A 1 7.37 -7.48 75.72
CA MET A 1 7.45 -6.40 74.72
C MET A 1 8.13 -6.97 73.47
N ALA A 2 7.35 -7.56 72.56
CA ALA A 2 7.85 -7.90 71.24
C ALA A 2 8.16 -6.59 70.53
N SER A 3 9.39 -6.47 70.03
CA SER A 3 9.93 -5.23 69.48
C SER A 3 9.08 -4.78 68.29
N LEU A 4 8.75 -3.48 68.26
CA LEU A 4 8.09 -2.82 67.12
C LEU A 4 8.80 -3.15 65.79
N VAL A 5 10.12 -3.42 65.86
CA VAL A 5 10.95 -3.83 64.73
C VAL A 5 10.54 -5.21 64.18
N THR A 6 10.17 -6.18 65.02
CA THR A 6 9.72 -7.50 64.54
C THR A 6 8.35 -7.45 63.89
N GLU A 7 7.46 -6.57 64.36
CA GLU A 7 6.12 -6.37 63.78
C GLU A 7 6.16 -5.56 62.49
N VAL A 8 7.05 -4.56 62.40
CA VAL A 8 7.30 -3.81 61.16
C VAL A 8 8.00 -4.70 60.12
N LEU A 9 8.93 -5.58 60.52
CA LEU A 9 9.58 -6.52 59.60
C LEU A 9 8.62 -7.60 59.07
N THR A 10 7.74 -8.15 59.91
CA THR A 10 6.73 -9.11 59.45
C THR A 10 5.66 -8.45 58.59
N SER A 11 5.24 -7.23 58.92
CA SER A 11 4.31 -6.44 58.09
C SER A 11 4.92 -6.07 56.74
N THR A 12 6.18 -5.63 56.71
CA THR A 12 6.89 -5.28 55.46
C THR A 12 7.19 -6.52 54.61
N GLY A 13 7.53 -7.64 55.23
CA GLY A 13 7.75 -8.92 54.54
C GLY A 13 6.46 -9.50 53.94
N ASN A 14 5.32 -9.36 54.63
CA ASN A 14 4.02 -9.78 54.11
C ASN A 14 3.54 -8.84 52.98
N LEU A 15 3.69 -7.53 53.12
CA LEU A 15 3.40 -6.55 52.05
C LEU A 15 4.22 -6.82 50.78
N ALA A 16 5.51 -7.15 50.92
CA ALA A 16 6.37 -7.48 49.78
C ALA A 16 5.96 -8.80 49.11
N LYS A 17 5.52 -9.80 49.89
CA LYS A 17 5.01 -11.07 49.38
C LYS A 17 3.67 -10.89 48.65
N ASP A 18 2.80 -10.04 49.18
CA ASP A 18 1.50 -9.75 48.59
C ASP A 18 1.65 -8.95 47.28
N ASP A 19 2.54 -7.95 47.22
CA ASP A 19 2.88 -7.23 45.99
C ASP A 19 3.52 -8.16 44.93
N LEU A 20 4.38 -9.09 45.35
CA LEU A 20 4.94 -10.10 44.43
C LEU A 20 3.85 -11.04 43.89
N SER A 21 2.90 -11.46 44.74
CA SER A 21 1.79 -12.32 44.35
C SER A 21 0.85 -11.61 43.37
N GLU A 22 0.61 -10.31 43.56
CA GLU A 22 -0.21 -9.51 42.66
C GLU A 22 0.48 -9.33 41.30
N LYS A 23 1.80 -9.09 41.29
CA LYS A 23 2.60 -9.03 40.06
C LYS A 23 2.64 -10.37 39.32
N ILE A 24 2.79 -11.48 40.04
CA ILE A 24 2.75 -12.83 39.45
C ILE A 24 1.37 -13.09 38.83
N ASN A 25 0.28 -12.75 39.53
CA ASN A 25 -1.08 -12.93 39.00
C ASN A 25 -1.35 -12.05 37.78
N LYS A 26 -0.87 -10.80 37.76
CA LYS A 26 -0.94 -9.92 36.58
C LYS A 26 -0.14 -10.48 35.41
N LEU A 27 1.05 -11.01 35.68
CA LEU A 27 1.88 -11.64 34.65
C LEU A 27 1.24 -12.93 34.11
N MET A 28 0.64 -13.75 34.98
CA MET A 28 -0.07 -14.97 34.58
C MET A 28 -1.27 -14.64 33.68
N LYS A 29 -2.08 -13.65 34.04
CA LYS A 29 -3.17 -13.16 33.20
C LYS A 29 -2.66 -12.64 31.85
N HIS A 30 -1.56 -11.90 31.85
CA HIS A 30 -0.99 -11.39 30.60
C HIS A 30 -0.44 -12.51 29.72
N VAL A 31 0.18 -13.53 30.30
CA VAL A 31 0.65 -14.73 29.59
C VAL A 31 -0.52 -15.52 29.01
N ASP A 32 -1.61 -15.69 29.76
CA ASP A 32 -2.82 -16.35 29.25
C ASP A 32 -3.49 -15.54 28.14
N GLU A 33 -3.50 -14.21 28.24
CA GLU A 33 -4.07 -13.33 27.21
C GLU A 33 -3.24 -13.35 25.93
N VAL A 34 -1.90 -13.33 26.03
CA VAL A 34 -0.99 -13.50 24.88
C VAL A 34 -1.15 -14.90 24.29
N LYS A 35 -1.29 -15.94 25.10
CA LYS A 35 -1.53 -17.31 24.63
C LYS A 35 -2.83 -17.41 23.84
N ASN A 36 -3.92 -16.81 24.33
CA ASN A 36 -5.20 -16.78 23.62
C ASN A 36 -5.09 -16.02 22.30
N GLN A 37 -4.39 -14.88 22.27
CA GLN A 37 -4.14 -14.14 21.02
C GLN A 37 -3.29 -14.94 20.02
N VAL A 38 -2.27 -15.67 20.49
CA VAL A 38 -1.48 -16.56 19.63
C VAL A 38 -2.34 -17.71 19.11
N GLN A 39 -3.21 -18.28 19.94
CA GLN A 39 -4.13 -19.34 19.53
C GLN A 39 -5.16 -18.83 18.50
N ASP A 40 -5.78 -17.68 18.74
CA ASP A 40 -6.74 -17.07 17.81
C ASP A 40 -6.08 -16.71 16.46
N THR A 41 -4.83 -16.22 16.49
CA THR A 41 -4.08 -15.92 15.26
C THR A 41 -3.64 -17.19 14.52
N LEU A 42 -3.28 -18.26 15.24
CA LEU A 42 -2.97 -19.55 14.64
C LEU A 42 -4.22 -20.22 14.06
N ASP A 43 -5.34 -20.21 14.78
CA ASP A 43 -6.61 -20.76 14.30
C ASP A 43 -7.10 -19.99 13.07
N SER A 44 -7.05 -18.66 13.10
CA SER A 44 -7.38 -17.82 11.95
C SER A 44 -6.52 -18.15 10.72
N ARG A 45 -5.21 -18.36 10.92
CA ARG A 45 -4.24 -18.52 9.82
C ARG A 45 -4.17 -19.94 9.27
N TYR A 46 -4.34 -20.96 10.11
CA TYR A 46 -4.17 -22.35 9.71
C TYR A 46 -5.50 -23.11 9.60
N ILE A 47 -6.52 -22.78 10.39
CA ILE A 47 -7.83 -23.44 10.34
C ILE A 47 -8.76 -22.71 9.38
N THR A 48 -8.72 -21.37 9.31
CA THR A 48 -9.66 -20.62 8.47
C THR A 48 -9.06 -20.19 7.13
N PHE A 49 -7.84 -19.63 7.14
CA PHE A 49 -7.24 -19.07 5.93
C PHE A 49 -6.67 -20.14 4.98
N PHE A 50 -6.03 -21.20 5.51
CA PHE A 50 -5.44 -22.25 4.67
C PHE A 50 -6.48 -23.06 3.89
N PRO A 51 -7.63 -23.48 4.47
CA PRO A 51 -8.69 -24.10 3.70
C PRO A 51 -9.30 -23.17 2.66
N TRP A 52 -9.45 -21.88 2.97
CA TRP A 52 -9.96 -20.89 2.03
C TRP A 52 -9.02 -20.68 0.83
N LEU A 53 -7.70 -20.67 1.07
CA LEU A 53 -6.69 -20.64 0.01
C LEU A 53 -6.73 -21.93 -0.84
N SER A 54 -6.86 -23.09 -0.19
CA SER A 54 -6.98 -24.38 -0.89
C SER A 54 -8.25 -24.44 -1.75
N GLU A 55 -9.40 -24.01 -1.22
CA GLU A 55 -10.65 -23.88 -1.95
C GLU A 55 -10.51 -22.94 -3.15
N THR A 56 -9.79 -21.82 -2.99
CA THR A 56 -9.56 -20.88 -4.10
C THR A 56 -8.68 -21.49 -5.20
N ILE A 57 -7.67 -22.29 -4.84
CA ILE A 57 -6.81 -23.01 -5.79
C ILE A 57 -7.60 -24.12 -6.50
N GLU A 58 -8.43 -24.88 -5.78
CA GLU A 58 -9.31 -25.90 -6.37
C GLU A 58 -10.37 -25.30 -7.27
N LEU A 59 -10.94 -24.16 -6.88
CA LEU A 59 -11.88 -23.42 -7.73
C LEU A 59 -11.19 -22.92 -9.00
N SER A 60 -9.95 -22.42 -8.89
CA SER A 60 -9.15 -22.00 -10.05
C SER A 60 -8.80 -23.16 -10.97
N SER A 61 -8.48 -24.33 -10.44
CA SER A 61 -8.18 -25.52 -11.24
C SER A 61 -9.45 -26.06 -11.90
N GLY A 62 -10.60 -26.02 -11.21
CA GLY A 62 -11.91 -26.34 -11.75
C GLY A 62 -12.33 -25.41 -12.88
N ILE A 63 -12.07 -24.10 -12.75
CA ILE A 63 -12.30 -23.12 -13.84
C ILE A 63 -11.44 -23.44 -15.06
N CYS A 64 -10.17 -23.80 -14.86
CA CYS A 64 -9.27 -24.16 -15.96
C CYS A 64 -9.72 -25.46 -16.66
N ALA A 65 -10.17 -26.46 -15.88
CA ALA A 65 -10.74 -27.70 -16.42
C ALA A 65 -12.03 -27.45 -17.20
N ALA A 66 -12.96 -26.66 -16.65
CA ALA A 66 -14.19 -26.27 -17.33
C ALA A 66 -13.91 -25.48 -18.62
N THR A 67 -12.88 -24.64 -18.64
CA THR A 67 -12.45 -23.90 -19.84
C THR A 67 -11.98 -24.87 -20.94
N ASN A 68 -11.15 -25.85 -20.56
CA ASN A 68 -10.71 -26.89 -21.49
C ASN A 68 -11.87 -27.76 -22.00
N GLU A 69 -12.82 -28.10 -21.13
CA GLU A 69 -14.03 -28.83 -21.53
C GLU A 69 -14.89 -28.01 -22.49
N ILE A 70 -15.11 -26.71 -22.24
CA ILE A 70 -15.82 -25.82 -23.16
C ILE A 70 -15.10 -25.71 -24.50
N ASP A 71 -13.77 -25.63 -24.53
CA ASP A 71 -13.00 -25.57 -25.77
C ASP A 71 -13.06 -26.89 -26.56
N THR A 72 -13.03 -28.04 -25.87
CA THR A 72 -13.21 -29.35 -26.53
C THR A 72 -14.63 -29.53 -27.04
N LEU A 73 -15.64 -29.09 -26.27
CA LEU A 73 -17.04 -29.04 -26.68
C LEU A 73 -17.23 -28.12 -27.88
N ARG A 74 -16.62 -26.94 -27.89
CA ARG A 74 -16.67 -26.00 -29.02
C ARG A 74 -16.08 -26.61 -30.28
N LYS A 75 -14.91 -27.27 -30.18
CA LYS A 75 -14.28 -27.96 -31.32
C LYS A 75 -15.12 -29.14 -31.82
N ARG A 76 -15.74 -29.90 -30.90
CA ARG A 76 -16.69 -30.97 -31.24
C ARG A 76 -17.94 -30.41 -31.90
N LEU A 77 -18.45 -29.28 -31.42
CA LEU A 77 -19.59 -28.60 -32.02
C LEU A 77 -19.25 -28.12 -33.43
N GLU A 78 -18.10 -27.47 -33.65
CA GLU A 78 -17.66 -27.05 -34.99
C GLU A 78 -17.48 -28.22 -35.96
N THR A 79 -16.94 -29.35 -35.49
CA THR A 79 -16.74 -30.56 -36.33
C THR A 79 -18.03 -31.33 -36.58
N GLN A 80 -18.94 -31.39 -35.60
CA GLN A 80 -20.21 -32.11 -35.68
C GLN A 80 -21.29 -31.29 -36.38
N ILE A 81 -21.31 -29.96 -36.23
CA ILE A 81 -22.16 -29.03 -37.00
C ILE A 81 -21.86 -29.13 -38.50
N LYS A 82 -20.59 -29.31 -38.88
CA LYS A 82 -20.24 -29.44 -40.30
C LYS A 82 -20.70 -30.76 -40.93
N CYS A 83 -20.94 -31.80 -40.10
CA CYS A 83 -21.33 -33.14 -40.56
C CYS A 83 -22.84 -33.46 -40.38
N GLU A 84 -23.52 -32.90 -39.39
CA GLU A 84 -24.91 -33.28 -39.00
C GLU A 84 -25.98 -32.22 -39.33
N LEU A 85 -25.66 -31.21 -40.14
CA LEU A 85 -26.62 -30.20 -40.63
C LEU A 85 -27.67 -30.81 -41.58
N GLN A 86 -28.61 -31.59 -41.03
CA GLN A 86 -29.93 -31.73 -41.63
C GLN A 86 -31.10 -32.10 -40.68
N ILE A 87 -30.91 -32.42 -39.39
CA ILE A 87 -32.05 -33.02 -38.62
C ILE A 87 -32.48 -32.36 -37.29
N SER A 88 -31.68 -31.57 -36.55
CA SER A 88 -32.17 -31.03 -35.25
C SER A 88 -31.83 -29.56 -34.98
N THR A 89 -32.51 -28.65 -35.67
CA THR A 89 -32.19 -27.20 -35.63
C THR A 89 -32.61 -26.50 -34.33
N SER A 90 -33.56 -27.02 -33.53
CA SER A 90 -34.04 -26.33 -32.31
C SER A 90 -33.27 -26.68 -31.03
N GLU A 91 -33.00 -27.97 -30.78
CA GLU A 91 -32.26 -28.42 -29.59
C GLU A 91 -30.79 -27.97 -29.65
N ILE A 92 -30.20 -27.96 -30.85
CA ILE A 92 -28.82 -27.49 -31.08
C ILE A 92 -28.72 -25.98 -30.92
N GLN A 93 -29.74 -25.21 -31.32
CA GLN A 93 -29.79 -23.77 -31.05
C GLN A 93 -29.88 -23.49 -29.55
N GLY A 94 -30.70 -24.24 -28.81
CA GLY A 94 -30.80 -24.12 -27.34
C GLY A 94 -29.50 -24.47 -26.61
N LEU A 95 -28.79 -25.52 -27.05
CA LEU A 95 -27.47 -25.87 -26.52
C LEU A 95 -26.43 -24.79 -26.86
N SER A 96 -26.47 -24.22 -28.07
CA SER A 96 -25.57 -23.14 -28.47
C SER A 96 -25.79 -21.86 -27.66
N THR A 97 -27.03 -21.47 -27.39
CA THR A 97 -27.33 -20.31 -26.53
C THR A 97 -26.91 -20.55 -25.09
N ASN A 98 -27.18 -21.74 -24.54
CA ASN A 98 -26.75 -22.09 -23.18
C ASN A 98 -25.21 -22.07 -23.05
N LEU A 99 -24.48 -22.53 -24.08
CA LEU A 99 -23.02 -22.51 -24.08
C LEU A 99 -22.47 -21.09 -24.17
N ILE A 100 -23.14 -20.19 -24.91
CA ILE A 100 -22.81 -18.76 -24.95
C ILE A 100 -23.02 -18.13 -23.56
N ASP A 101 -24.15 -18.42 -22.90
CA ASP A 101 -24.46 -17.88 -21.57
C ASP A 101 -23.48 -18.39 -20.49
N VAL A 102 -23.10 -19.66 -20.55
CA VAL A 102 -22.06 -20.25 -19.68
C VAL A 102 -20.70 -19.63 -19.97
N SER A 103 -20.35 -19.41 -21.24
CA SER A 103 -19.09 -18.78 -21.62
C SER A 103 -19.00 -17.33 -21.12
N ILE A 104 -20.08 -16.56 -21.23
CA ILE A 104 -20.16 -15.20 -20.69
C ILE A 104 -20.01 -15.22 -19.16
N SER A 105 -20.70 -16.14 -18.49
CA SER A 105 -20.60 -16.29 -17.03
C SER A 105 -19.18 -16.63 -16.58
N LEU A 106 -18.50 -17.51 -17.32
CA LEU A 106 -17.11 -17.88 -17.04
C LEU A 106 -16.14 -16.70 -17.19
N GLN A 107 -16.28 -15.90 -18.26
CA GLN A 107 -15.47 -14.69 -18.45
C GLN A 107 -15.64 -13.69 -17.29
N VAL A 108 -16.86 -13.56 -16.78
CA VAL A 108 -17.15 -12.70 -15.63
C VAL A 108 -16.44 -13.20 -14.38
N VAL A 109 -16.49 -14.52 -14.12
CA VAL A 109 -15.81 -15.13 -12.97
C VAL A 109 -14.29 -15.03 -13.11
N GLU A 110 -13.73 -15.29 -14.29
CA GLU A 110 -12.28 -15.19 -14.55
C GLU A 110 -11.78 -13.76 -14.28
N LYS A 111 -12.52 -12.75 -14.77
CA LYS A 111 -12.22 -11.34 -14.51
C LYS A 111 -12.23 -11.01 -13.02
N MET A 112 -13.15 -11.60 -12.25
CA MET A 112 -13.20 -11.41 -10.80
C MET A 112 -12.00 -12.04 -10.09
N VAL A 113 -11.60 -13.25 -10.48
CA VAL A 113 -10.41 -13.93 -9.93
C VAL A 113 -9.15 -13.12 -10.21
N GLN A 114 -8.98 -12.63 -11.44
CA GLN A 114 -7.85 -11.80 -11.82
C GLN A 114 -7.79 -10.49 -11.02
N ILE A 115 -8.94 -9.82 -10.80
CA ILE A 115 -9.00 -8.61 -9.95
C ILE A 115 -8.58 -8.95 -8.51
N HIS A 116 -9.07 -10.06 -7.96
CA HIS A 116 -8.74 -10.48 -6.61
C HIS A 116 -7.24 -10.76 -6.44
N GLN A 117 -6.63 -11.52 -7.37
CA GLN A 117 -5.18 -11.78 -7.37
C GLN A 117 -4.35 -10.51 -7.43
N LEU A 118 -4.75 -9.54 -8.26
CA LEU A 118 -4.07 -8.24 -8.32
C LEU A 118 -4.21 -7.44 -7.01
N LEU A 119 -5.37 -7.54 -6.33
CA LEU A 119 -5.59 -6.89 -5.03
C LEU A 119 -4.71 -7.49 -3.93
N GLU A 120 -4.53 -8.81 -3.91
CA GLU A 120 -3.61 -9.45 -2.98
C GLU A 120 -2.15 -9.07 -3.27
N LYS A 121 -1.77 -9.04 -4.56
CA LYS A 121 -0.42 -8.69 -4.99
C LYS A 121 -0.02 -7.26 -4.57
N ILE A 122 -0.95 -6.32 -4.54
CA ILE A 122 -0.66 -4.94 -4.07
C ILE A 122 -0.12 -4.94 -2.64
N ASN A 123 -0.65 -5.78 -1.75
CA ASN A 123 -0.17 -5.87 -0.38
C ASN A 123 1.25 -6.47 -0.29
N SER A 124 1.55 -7.48 -1.10
CA SER A 124 2.91 -8.04 -1.15
C SER A 124 3.91 -7.05 -1.75
N ASP A 125 3.54 -6.35 -2.82
CA ASP A 125 4.41 -5.37 -3.50
C ASP A 125 4.72 -4.18 -2.56
N LEU A 126 3.73 -3.71 -1.79
CA LEU A 126 3.94 -2.68 -0.77
C LEU A 126 4.90 -3.14 0.35
N SER A 127 4.78 -4.39 0.78
CA SER A 127 5.65 -4.95 1.84
C SER A 127 7.11 -5.04 1.38
N ASN A 128 7.33 -5.23 0.08
CA ASN A 128 8.65 -5.28 -0.54
C ASN A 128 9.19 -3.90 -0.97
N LYS A 129 8.48 -2.80 -0.66
CA LYS A 129 8.79 -1.42 -1.11
C LYS A 129 8.75 -1.22 -2.63
N GLU A 130 8.09 -2.10 -3.36
CA GLU A 130 7.94 -2.03 -4.81
C GLU A 130 6.73 -1.15 -5.18
N TYR A 131 6.83 0.16 -4.90
CA TYR A 131 5.73 1.11 -5.03
C TYR A 131 5.17 1.21 -6.46
N LEU A 132 6.05 1.12 -7.46
CA LEU A 132 5.67 1.18 -8.86
C LEU A 132 4.86 -0.05 -9.30
N LEU A 133 5.22 -1.25 -8.83
CA LEU A 133 4.49 -2.49 -9.14
C LEU A 133 3.10 -2.49 -8.49
N ALA A 134 2.98 -1.97 -7.27
CA ALA A 134 1.71 -1.77 -6.61
C ALA A 134 0.79 -0.80 -7.40
N ALA A 135 1.35 0.32 -7.89
CA ALA A 135 0.60 1.28 -8.70
C ALA A 135 0.18 0.69 -10.06
N ASP A 136 1.03 -0.10 -10.73
CA ASP A 136 0.71 -0.77 -11.99
C ASP A 136 -0.41 -1.82 -11.82
N SER A 137 -0.36 -2.61 -10.75
CA SER A 137 -1.42 -3.58 -10.41
C SER A 137 -2.76 -2.88 -10.20
N LEU A 138 -2.76 -1.73 -9.52
CA LEU A 138 -3.96 -0.93 -9.30
C LEU A 138 -4.50 -0.31 -10.62
N GLU A 139 -3.61 0.09 -11.52
CA GLU A 139 -3.98 0.60 -12.84
C GLU A 139 -4.54 -0.50 -13.76
N LYS A 140 -4.03 -1.73 -13.66
CA LYS A 140 -4.61 -2.90 -14.33
C LYS A 140 -6.04 -3.17 -13.84
N ILE A 141 -6.28 -3.17 -12.53
CA ILE A 141 -7.63 -3.31 -11.97
C ILE A 141 -8.55 -2.19 -12.48
N ARG A 142 -8.06 -0.94 -12.51
CA ARG A 142 -8.83 0.20 -13.03
C ARG A 142 -9.28 0.00 -14.48
N ARG A 143 -8.41 -0.55 -15.34
CA ARG A 143 -8.74 -0.86 -16.73
C ARG A 143 -9.79 -1.95 -16.83
N MET A 144 -9.60 -3.05 -16.10
CA MET A 144 -10.54 -4.18 -16.08
C MET A 144 -11.94 -3.73 -15.60
N LEU A 145 -12.01 -2.87 -14.58
CA LEU A 145 -13.29 -2.33 -14.08
C LEU A 145 -13.95 -1.30 -15.03
N ARG A 146 -13.21 -0.77 -16.01
CA ARG A 146 -13.68 0.24 -16.97
C ARG A 146 -14.05 -0.36 -18.33
N ASP A 147 -13.48 -1.50 -18.69
CA ASP A 147 -13.83 -2.21 -19.93
C ASP A 147 -15.33 -2.49 -20.00
N LYS A 148 -15.87 -2.54 -21.24
CA LYS A 148 -17.30 -2.59 -21.53
C LYS A 148 -18.01 -3.58 -20.61
N VAL A 149 -18.79 -3.04 -19.68
CA VAL A 149 -19.50 -3.80 -18.67
C VAL A 149 -20.45 -4.75 -19.37
N ASN A 150 -20.15 -6.05 -19.30
CA ASN A 150 -21.03 -7.07 -19.84
C ASN A 150 -22.39 -6.98 -19.10
N PRO A 151 -23.55 -7.20 -19.74
CA PRO A 151 -24.84 -7.08 -19.06
C PRO A 151 -24.95 -7.94 -17.79
N CYS A 152 -24.30 -9.11 -17.78
CA CYS A 152 -24.14 -9.98 -16.60
C CYS A 152 -23.33 -9.32 -15.48
N GLU A 153 -22.30 -8.52 -15.77
CA GLU A 153 -21.49 -7.82 -14.74
C GLU A 153 -22.33 -6.79 -13.95
N LYS A 154 -23.39 -6.22 -14.56
CA LYS A 154 -24.29 -5.29 -13.87
C LYS A 154 -25.18 -5.98 -12.83
N GLN A 155 -25.42 -7.28 -12.99
CA GLN A 155 -26.31 -8.04 -12.11
C GLN A 155 -25.57 -8.58 -10.87
N VAL A 156 -24.24 -8.70 -10.92
CA VAL A 156 -23.47 -9.25 -9.80
C VAL A 156 -23.06 -8.15 -8.82
N LYS A 157 -23.72 -8.12 -7.64
CA LYS A 157 -23.44 -7.20 -6.52
C LYS A 157 -21.95 -7.12 -6.16
N ILE A 158 -21.22 -8.20 -6.40
CA ILE A 158 -19.79 -8.30 -6.12
C ILE A 158 -18.93 -7.33 -6.95
N PHE A 159 -19.32 -6.94 -8.17
CA PHE A 159 -18.56 -5.93 -8.92
C PHE A 159 -18.64 -4.56 -8.27
N ASN A 160 -19.77 -4.24 -7.61
CA ASN A 160 -19.87 -3.03 -6.81
C ASN A 160 -18.97 -3.13 -5.57
N ALA A 161 -18.93 -4.29 -4.91
CA ALA A 161 -18.00 -4.52 -3.80
C ALA A 161 -16.53 -4.41 -4.26
N LEU A 162 -16.16 -4.96 -5.41
CA LEU A 162 -14.81 -4.87 -6.00
C LEU A 162 -14.45 -3.44 -6.39
N LYS A 163 -15.41 -2.64 -6.90
CA LYS A 163 -15.21 -1.21 -7.17
C LYS A 163 -14.96 -0.44 -5.88
N THR A 164 -15.73 -0.72 -4.83
CA THR A 164 -15.53 -0.10 -3.51
C THR A 164 -14.16 -0.50 -2.94
N GLU A 165 -13.80 -1.77 -3.00
CA GLU A 165 -12.50 -2.26 -2.54
C GLU A 165 -11.36 -1.63 -3.33
N TYR A 166 -11.48 -1.50 -4.65
CA TYR A 166 -10.52 -0.78 -5.48
C TYR A 166 -10.31 0.66 -5.00
N VAL A 167 -11.38 1.39 -4.70
CA VAL A 167 -11.29 2.75 -4.16
C VAL A 167 -10.58 2.75 -2.80
N ILE A 168 -10.97 1.85 -1.89
CA ILE A 168 -10.34 1.73 -0.57
C ILE A 168 -8.83 1.46 -0.70
N ARG A 169 -8.44 0.50 -1.56
CA ARG A 169 -7.02 0.17 -1.78
C ARG A 169 -6.25 1.30 -2.42
N ARG A 170 -6.87 2.03 -3.35
CA ARG A 170 -6.25 3.20 -3.97
C ARG A 170 -5.99 4.30 -2.95
N GLU A 171 -6.98 4.64 -2.14
CA GLU A 171 -6.83 5.67 -1.11
C GLU A 171 -5.81 5.25 -0.05
N LYS A 172 -5.80 3.97 0.35
CA LYS A 172 -4.77 3.42 1.24
C LYS A 172 -3.36 3.56 0.64
N LEU A 173 -3.17 3.17 -0.63
CA LEU A 173 -1.88 3.32 -1.30
C LEU A 173 -1.45 4.79 -1.38
N ILE A 174 -2.36 5.71 -1.70
CA ILE A 174 -2.09 7.15 -1.70
C ILE A 174 -1.67 7.66 -0.32
N TYR A 175 -2.32 7.16 0.74
CA TYR A 175 -1.97 7.48 2.11
C TYR A 175 -0.56 6.98 2.45
N ASP A 176 -0.27 5.71 2.19
CA ASP A 176 1.02 5.07 2.48
C ASP A 176 2.17 5.76 1.73
N LEU A 177 2.02 5.99 0.42
CA LEU A 177 3.00 6.74 -0.37
C LEU A 177 3.16 8.17 0.16
N GLY A 178 2.06 8.79 0.58
CA GLY A 178 2.05 10.12 1.18
C GLY A 178 2.82 10.19 2.50
N ASP A 179 2.80 9.13 3.31
CA ASP A 179 3.55 9.03 4.55
C ASP A 179 5.04 8.80 4.27
N ILE A 180 5.38 7.88 3.38
CA ILE A 180 6.76 7.65 2.91
C ILE A 180 7.37 8.95 2.36
N TRP A 181 6.61 9.72 1.60
CA TRP A 181 7.05 11.03 1.12
C TRP A 181 7.37 12.01 2.25
N LYS A 182 6.54 12.07 3.31
CA LYS A 182 6.80 12.92 4.48
C LYS A 182 8.01 12.46 5.28
N GLN A 183 8.26 11.16 5.35
CA GLN A 183 9.43 10.60 6.02
C GLN A 183 10.73 10.93 5.27
N ASN A 184 10.69 10.90 3.93
CA ASN A 184 11.84 11.22 3.07
C ASN A 184 12.07 12.72 2.91
N ILE A 185 11.02 13.54 2.88
CA ILE A 185 11.10 14.99 2.76
C ILE A 185 10.53 15.64 4.00
N VAL A 186 11.42 15.99 4.94
CA VAL A 186 11.07 16.62 6.20
C VAL A 186 11.35 18.12 6.11
N TRP A 187 10.30 18.92 6.32
CA TRP A 187 10.38 20.37 6.43
C TRP A 187 10.19 20.77 7.89
N ASN A 188 11.24 21.26 8.54
CA ASN A 188 11.18 21.81 9.89
C ASN A 188 11.33 23.32 9.80
N LEU A 189 10.20 24.03 9.83
CA LEU A 189 10.15 25.48 9.97
C LEU A 189 9.95 25.77 11.45
N SER A 190 11.04 26.01 12.20
CA SER A 190 10.90 26.52 13.56
C SER A 190 10.35 27.95 13.47
N LYS A 191 9.26 28.24 14.19
CA LYS A 191 8.69 29.60 14.26
C LYS A 191 9.35 30.49 15.31
N THR A 192 10.19 29.91 16.17
CA THR A 192 10.67 30.54 17.41
C THR A 192 12.13 30.97 17.36
N ASN A 193 12.92 30.39 16.46
CA ASN A 193 14.26 30.84 16.06
C ASN A 193 14.24 30.73 14.54
N ASP A 194 14.73 31.72 13.79
CA ASP A 194 14.80 31.75 12.31
C ASP A 194 15.62 30.60 11.66
N ASP A 195 15.83 29.50 12.37
CA ASP A 195 16.32 28.21 11.91
C ASP A 195 15.24 27.52 11.05
N VAL A 196 15.37 27.70 9.73
CA VAL A 196 14.69 26.85 8.76
C VAL A 196 15.58 25.67 8.42
N GLN A 197 15.02 24.47 8.60
CA GLN A 197 15.68 23.22 8.31
C GLN A 197 14.91 22.41 7.26
N LEU A 198 15.52 22.25 6.07
CA LEU A 198 15.07 21.31 5.05
C LEU A 198 15.93 20.06 5.17
N LYS A 199 15.34 18.92 5.54
CA LYS A 199 16.01 17.61 5.48
C LYS A 199 15.40 16.76 4.40
N ILE A 200 16.17 16.51 3.34
CA ILE A 200 15.80 15.53 2.33
C ILE A 200 16.63 14.27 2.56
N ARG A 201 16.00 13.25 3.15
CA ARG A 201 16.57 11.92 3.26
C ARG A 201 16.22 11.15 2.00
N CYS A 202 17.24 10.84 1.20
CA CYS A 202 17.09 9.98 0.03
C CYS A 202 18.09 8.81 0.15
N PRO A 203 17.84 7.85 1.05
CA PRO A 203 18.79 6.75 1.29
C PRO A 203 18.95 5.86 0.06
N ASN A 204 17.93 5.74 -0.80
CA ASN A 204 17.97 4.97 -2.04
C ASN A 204 17.27 5.73 -3.18
N ARG A 205 18.05 6.10 -4.20
CA ARG A 205 17.54 6.83 -5.38
C ARG A 205 16.48 6.04 -6.15
N HIS A 206 16.61 4.72 -6.22
CA HIS A 206 15.66 3.87 -6.93
C HIS A 206 14.32 3.80 -6.20
N GLU A 207 14.31 3.73 -4.86
CA GLU A 207 13.08 3.78 -4.06
C GLU A 207 12.37 5.13 -4.22
N MET A 208 13.12 6.23 -4.21
CA MET A 208 12.55 7.57 -4.42
C MET A 208 12.00 7.76 -5.83
N GLU A 209 12.69 7.24 -6.85
CA GLU A 209 12.20 7.25 -8.23
C GLU A 209 10.93 6.40 -8.39
N SER A 210 10.92 5.21 -7.80
CA SER A 210 9.75 4.31 -7.76
C SER A 210 8.55 4.99 -7.09
N LEU A 211 8.78 5.67 -5.95
CA LEU A 211 7.79 6.46 -5.23
C LEU A 211 7.20 7.59 -6.09
N ILE A 212 8.05 8.41 -6.73
CA ILE A 212 7.60 9.54 -7.56
C ILE A 212 6.79 9.03 -8.76
N ARG A 213 7.28 7.99 -9.45
CA ARG A 213 6.59 7.39 -10.61
C ARG A 213 5.25 6.78 -10.20
N ALA A 214 5.18 6.09 -9.07
CA ALA A 214 3.94 5.57 -8.51
C ALA A 214 2.93 6.69 -8.21
N MET A 215 3.38 7.78 -7.56
CA MET A 215 2.54 8.96 -7.30
C MET A 215 2.04 9.63 -8.58
N GLN A 216 2.86 9.66 -9.62
CA GLN A 216 2.48 10.20 -10.93
C GLN A 216 1.40 9.34 -11.59
N MET A 217 1.56 8.01 -11.60
CA MET A 217 0.55 7.09 -12.13
C MET A 217 -0.81 7.23 -11.41
N LEU A 218 -0.79 7.49 -10.11
CA LEU A 218 -1.99 7.66 -9.29
C LEU A 218 -2.58 9.09 -9.35
N ASN A 219 -2.00 9.99 -10.16
CA ASN A 219 -2.36 11.42 -10.24
C ASN A 219 -2.33 12.15 -8.88
N TYR A 220 -1.44 11.72 -7.99
CA TYR A 220 -1.29 12.30 -6.65
C TYR A 220 -0.09 13.25 -6.52
N LEU A 221 0.89 13.13 -7.44
CA LEU A 221 2.15 13.88 -7.41
C LEU A 221 1.96 15.41 -7.39
N ASP A 222 1.01 15.94 -8.15
CA ASP A 222 0.78 17.39 -8.25
C ASP A 222 0.46 18.03 -6.91
N THR A 223 -0.29 17.33 -6.06
CA THR A 223 -0.64 17.84 -4.72
C THR A 223 0.61 17.97 -3.84
N LYS A 224 1.53 17.01 -3.95
CA LYS A 224 2.80 17.01 -3.21
C LYS A 224 3.77 18.03 -3.78
N LEU A 225 3.86 18.17 -5.10
CA LEU A 225 4.67 19.18 -5.77
C LEU A 225 4.21 20.60 -5.46
N LYS A 226 2.89 20.85 -5.38
CA LYS A 226 2.36 22.14 -4.92
C LYS A 226 2.82 22.47 -3.51
N SER A 227 2.67 21.54 -2.57
CA SER A 227 3.19 21.73 -1.20
C SER A 227 4.71 21.91 -1.21
N PHE A 228 5.46 21.08 -1.94
CA PHE A 228 6.91 21.18 -2.01
C PHE A 228 7.36 22.56 -2.55
N SER A 229 6.75 23.02 -3.64
CA SER A 229 7.07 24.31 -4.26
C SER A 229 6.75 25.50 -3.35
N SER A 230 5.66 25.44 -2.58
CA SER A 230 5.35 26.51 -1.62
C SER A 230 6.39 26.60 -0.50
N HIS A 231 6.87 25.46 0.01
CA HIS A 231 7.92 25.42 1.03
C HIS A 231 9.28 25.85 0.46
N LEU A 232 9.61 25.41 -0.76
CA LEU A 232 10.81 25.85 -1.47
C LEU A 232 10.80 27.37 -1.69
N MET A 233 9.65 27.95 -2.06
CA MET A 233 9.51 29.40 -2.22
C MET A 233 9.74 30.15 -0.91
N SER A 234 9.23 29.64 0.21
CA SER A 234 9.50 30.20 1.54
C SER A 234 10.99 30.14 1.88
N LEU A 235 11.65 29.02 1.58
CA LEU A 235 13.10 28.89 1.74
C LEU A 235 13.85 29.91 0.88
N CYS A 236 13.48 30.07 -0.39
CA CYS A 236 14.06 31.09 -1.29
C CYS A 236 13.92 32.50 -0.73
N LYS A 237 12.78 32.85 -0.12
CA LYS A 237 12.58 34.16 0.53
C LYS A 237 13.57 34.39 1.67
N ILE A 238 13.81 33.36 2.49
CA ILE A 238 14.75 33.45 3.60
C ILE A 238 16.18 33.58 3.10
N LEU A 239 16.56 32.82 2.07
CA LEU A 239 17.89 32.90 1.45
C LEU A 239 18.19 34.25 0.78
N MET A 240 17.16 34.97 0.34
CA MET A 240 17.31 36.33 -0.21
C MET A 240 17.56 37.36 0.90
N ASN A 241 17.15 37.08 2.14
CA ASN A 241 17.15 38.04 3.24
C ASN A 241 18.23 37.76 4.30
N HIS A 242 18.67 36.50 4.46
CA HIS A 242 19.53 36.03 5.55
C HIS A 242 20.71 35.20 5.05
N SER A 243 21.86 35.27 5.73
CA SER A 243 23.00 34.40 5.46
C SER A 243 22.66 32.96 5.89
N VAL A 244 22.91 31.98 5.02
CA VAL A 244 22.52 30.58 5.27
C VAL A 244 23.74 29.68 5.22
N LYS A 245 23.88 28.80 6.22
CA LYS A 245 24.87 27.72 6.21
C LYS A 245 24.23 26.46 5.63
N ILE A 246 24.64 26.09 4.43
CA ILE A 246 24.19 24.84 3.80
C ILE A 246 25.18 23.74 4.21
N GLU A 247 24.71 22.77 5.00
CA GLU A 247 25.51 21.61 5.42
C GLU A 247 25.02 20.37 4.66
N THR A 248 25.86 19.81 3.80
CA THR A 248 25.55 18.56 3.08
C THR A 248 26.20 17.39 3.79
N ILE A 249 25.44 16.65 4.60
CA ILE A 249 25.90 15.43 5.29
C ILE A 249 24.91 14.30 4.96
N ASP A 250 25.21 13.48 3.94
CA ASP A 250 24.43 12.32 3.43
C ASP A 250 22.95 12.57 3.02
N CYS A 251 22.40 13.69 3.43
CA CYS A 251 21.09 14.25 3.16
C CYS A 251 21.27 15.75 2.87
N PHE A 252 20.39 16.31 2.05
CA PHE A 252 20.41 17.76 1.81
C PHE A 252 19.82 18.43 3.05
N ASP A 253 20.67 18.99 3.91
CA ASP A 253 20.30 19.75 5.11
C ASP A 253 20.62 21.24 4.88
N VAL A 254 19.58 22.07 4.85
CA VAL A 254 19.77 23.53 4.80
C VAL A 254 19.44 24.06 6.16
N LYS A 255 20.42 24.63 6.86
CA LYS A 255 20.19 25.29 8.15
C LYS A 255 20.46 26.79 8.02
N VAL A 256 19.42 27.57 8.22
CA VAL A 256 19.57 29.03 8.33
C VAL A 256 20.25 29.31 9.67
N SER A 257 21.30 30.13 9.67
CA SER A 257 22.00 30.50 10.90
C SER A 257 22.35 31.99 10.83
N ASP A 258 21.85 32.70 11.83
CA ASP A 258 22.12 34.09 12.18
C ASP A 258 21.32 35.18 11.43
N GLU A 259 20.75 36.11 12.22
CA GLU A 259 19.85 37.20 11.83
C GLU A 259 20.59 38.51 11.49
N SER A 260 21.92 38.52 11.49
CA SER A 260 22.68 39.74 11.35
C SER A 260 23.40 39.79 10.00
N TYR A 261 23.13 40.87 9.24
CA TYR A 261 23.67 41.27 7.92
C TYR A 261 22.83 40.94 6.68
N ARG A 262 22.51 42.01 5.92
CA ARG A 262 22.00 41.91 4.54
C ARG A 262 23.05 41.20 3.69
N VAL A 263 22.67 40.06 3.14
CA VAL A 263 23.51 39.23 2.28
C VAL A 263 23.82 39.96 0.97
N SER A 264 25.05 39.85 0.47
CA SER A 264 25.39 40.41 -0.84
C SER A 264 24.65 39.65 -1.97
N PRO A 265 24.28 40.31 -3.09
CA PRO A 265 23.63 39.61 -4.20
C PRO A 265 24.40 38.38 -4.70
N ILE A 266 25.73 38.45 -4.70
CA ILE A 266 26.62 37.35 -5.14
C ILE A 266 26.45 36.10 -4.25
N GLU A 267 26.37 36.31 -2.95
CA GLU A 267 26.21 35.23 -1.96
C GLU A 267 24.79 34.63 -2.00
N VAL A 268 23.77 35.45 -2.25
CA VAL A 268 22.40 34.96 -2.55
C VAL A 268 22.41 34.06 -3.79
N PHE A 269 23.06 34.47 -4.88
CA PHE A 269 23.15 33.67 -6.10
C PHE A 269 23.88 32.34 -5.88
N GLU A 270 24.97 32.32 -5.12
CA GLU A 270 25.69 31.08 -4.81
C GLU A 270 24.88 30.15 -3.90
N ASN A 271 24.13 30.69 -2.94
CA ASN A 271 23.22 29.91 -2.08
C ASN A 271 22.06 29.29 -2.88
N LEU A 272 21.43 30.06 -3.77
CA LEU A 272 20.40 29.54 -4.68
C LEU A 272 20.98 28.45 -5.60
N LYS A 273 22.17 28.66 -6.16
CA LYS A 273 22.85 27.67 -7.01
C LYS A 273 23.15 26.37 -6.27
N ARG A 274 23.51 26.42 -4.98
CA ARG A 274 23.71 25.23 -4.14
C ARG A 274 22.42 24.45 -3.89
N ILE A 275 21.29 25.13 -3.68
CA ILE A 275 19.97 24.49 -3.52
C ILE A 275 19.45 23.91 -4.83
N PHE A 276 19.55 24.65 -5.93
CA PHE A 276 19.09 24.14 -7.22
C PHE A 276 20.02 23.07 -7.81
N ARG A 277 21.27 22.94 -7.33
CA ARG A 277 22.11 21.77 -7.63
C ARG A 277 21.47 20.47 -7.14
N PHE A 278 20.76 20.48 -6.01
CA PHE A 278 19.99 19.32 -5.56
C PHE A 278 18.85 18.97 -6.52
N CYS A 279 18.19 19.98 -7.11
CA CYS A 279 17.17 19.77 -8.14
C CYS A 279 17.75 19.35 -9.51
N ARG A 280 19.07 19.46 -9.69
CA ARG A 280 19.72 19.14 -10.95
C ARG A 280 19.88 17.63 -11.04
N ILE A 281 19.02 17.02 -11.85
CA ILE A 281 19.19 15.65 -12.35
C ILE A 281 20.57 15.61 -13.05
N PRO A 282 21.55 14.81 -12.61
CA PRO A 282 22.72 14.57 -13.44
C PRO A 282 22.23 13.93 -14.74
N PRO A 283 22.68 14.38 -15.92
CA PRO A 283 22.27 13.78 -17.17
C PRO A 283 22.61 12.29 -17.10
N SER A 284 21.58 11.47 -17.24
CA SER A 284 21.71 10.02 -17.40
C SER A 284 22.67 9.77 -18.57
N ILE A 285 23.80 9.14 -18.28
CA ILE A 285 24.60 8.41 -19.28
C ILE A 285 24.10 6.97 -19.24
#